data_AF-A0AB74HLA6-F1
#
_entry.id   AF-A0AB74HLA6-F1
#
_cell.length_a   1.000
_cell.length_b   1.000
_cell.length_c   1.000
_cell.angle_alpha   90.00
_cell.angle_beta   90.00
_cell.angle_gamma   90.00
#
_symmetry.space_group_name_H-M   'P 1'
#
loop_
_entity.id
_entity.type
_entity.pdbx_description
1 polymer ?
#
loop_
_entity_poly.entity_id
_entity_poly.type
_entity_poly.pdbx_seq_one_letter_code
_entity_poly.pdbx_strand_id
1 'polypeptide(L)'
;MKKWERDVLVGWIVVLLVLIAHYAITVSLGNTYFAESTLNRMLWFSSFPAFLIAFIAALFQKTNTITLAVRRAVIWTAELVVGFSLVALFFRAFEPLFASPGAYWLFGAVLLAPLVYLFAFRRQDRGTKAGVH
;
A
#
# COMPACT_ATOMS: atom_id res chain seq x y z
N MET A 1 18.98 -0.72 15.37
CA MET A 1 18.57 -1.21 14.03
C MET A 1 19.12 -0.29 12.95
N LYS A 2 19.62 -0.88 11.86
CA LYS A 2 20.03 -0.12 10.68
C LYS A 2 18.79 0.51 10.02
N LYS A 3 18.97 1.65 9.34
CA LYS A 3 17.86 2.39 8.68
C LYS A 3 17.07 1.53 7.68
N TRP A 4 17.71 0.53 7.10
CA TRP A 4 17.12 -0.40 6.13
C TRP A 4 16.20 -1.44 6.79
N GLU A 5 16.65 -2.05 7.89
CA GLU A 5 15.87 -3.03 8.68
C GLU A 5 14.54 -2.43 9.17
N ARG A 6 14.56 -1.15 9.54
CA ARG A 6 13.35 -0.45 9.97
C ARG A 6 12.34 -0.28 8.84
N ASP A 7 12.79 0.04 7.63
CA ASP A 7 11.89 0.23 6.50
C ASP A 7 11.22 -1.09 6.09
N VAL A 8 11.96 -2.21 6.17
CA VAL A 8 11.46 -3.58 5.96
C VAL A 8 10.44 -3.97 7.03
N LEU A 9 10.76 -3.78 8.31
CA LEU A 9 9.81 -4.10 9.39
C LEU A 9 8.52 -3.29 9.30
N VAL A 10 8.63 -1.98 9.04
CA VAL A 10 7.45 -1.12 8.86
C VAL A 10 6.64 -1.55 7.65
N GLY A 11 7.31 -1.99 6.58
CA GLY A 11 6.61 -2.47 5.40
C GLY A 11 5.81 -3.74 5.68
N TRP A 12 6.34 -4.71 6.43
CA TRP A 12 5.54 -5.84 6.90
C TRP A 12 4.35 -5.45 7.79
N ILE A 13 4.49 -4.41 8.61
CA ILE A 13 3.35 -3.85 9.37
C ILE A 13 2.31 -3.28 8.40
N VAL A 14 2.73 -2.54 7.37
CA VAL A 14 1.84 -2.03 6.32
C VAL A 14 1.12 -3.19 5.63
N VAL A 15 1.83 -4.25 5.22
CA VAL A 15 1.25 -5.44 4.59
C VAL A 15 0.19 -6.09 5.48
N LEU A 16 0.50 -6.30 6.75
CA LEU A 16 -0.44 -6.91 7.70
C LEU A 16 -1.73 -6.08 7.81
N LEU A 17 -1.60 -4.75 7.96
CA LEU A 17 -2.75 -3.86 8.05
C LEU A 17 -3.57 -3.83 6.76
N VAL A 18 -2.92 -3.88 5.59
CA VAL A 18 -3.59 -3.95 4.29
C VAL A 18 -4.35 -5.27 4.15
N LEU A 19 -3.76 -6.39 4.56
CA LEU A 19 -4.41 -7.70 4.55
C LEU A 19 -5.64 -7.74 5.48
N ILE A 20 -5.54 -7.15 6.67
CA ILE A 20 -6.67 -7.02 7.60
C ILE A 20 -7.79 -6.17 6.96
N ALA A 21 -7.44 -5.03 6.36
CA ALA A 21 -8.43 -4.17 5.69
C ALA A 21 -9.09 -4.90 4.50
N HIS A 22 -8.29 -5.60 3.69
CA HIS A 22 -8.78 -6.42 2.59
C HIS A 22 -9.73 -7.51 3.08
N TYR A 23 -9.34 -8.24 4.13
CA TYR A 23 -10.17 -9.26 4.74
C TYR A 23 -11.52 -8.68 5.21
N ALA A 24 -11.51 -7.56 5.93
CA ALA A 24 -12.73 -6.88 6.36
C ALA A 24 -13.66 -6.55 5.17
N ILE A 25 -13.10 -6.00 4.09
CA ILE A 25 -13.85 -5.72 2.85
C ILE A 25 -14.44 -7.00 2.26
N THR A 26 -13.66 -8.08 2.20
CA THR A 26 -14.09 -9.35 1.61
C THR A 26 -15.22 -10.01 2.39
N VAL A 27 -15.17 -9.93 3.74
CA VAL A 27 -16.24 -10.38 4.63
C VAL A 27 -17.49 -9.54 4.44
N SER A 28 -17.38 -8.21 4.41
CA SER A 28 -18.52 -7.30 4.23
C SER A 28 -19.23 -7.46 2.88
N LEU A 29 -18.50 -7.89 1.83
CA LEU A 29 -19.05 -8.08 0.48
C LEU A 29 -19.54 -9.52 0.20
N GLY A 30 -19.56 -10.40 1.20
CA GLY A 30 -20.19 -11.72 1.09
C GLY A 30 -19.29 -12.84 0.51
N ASN A 31 -17.98 -12.80 0.77
CA ASN A 31 -17.01 -13.89 0.59
C ASN A 31 -17.06 -14.70 -0.73
N THR A 32 -17.48 -14.08 -1.85
CA THR A 32 -17.49 -14.74 -3.16
C THR A 32 -16.15 -14.55 -3.87
N TYR A 33 -15.08 -15.15 -3.32
CA TYR A 33 -13.75 -15.19 -3.94
C TYR A 33 -13.72 -15.92 -5.30
N PHE A 34 -14.76 -16.71 -5.59
CA PHE A 34 -14.84 -17.55 -6.79
C PHE A 34 -15.42 -16.86 -8.03
N ALA A 35 -15.93 -15.62 -7.89
CA ALA A 35 -16.34 -14.81 -9.03
C ALA A 35 -15.27 -13.75 -9.33
N GLU A 36 -14.66 -13.82 -10.51
CA GLU A 36 -13.57 -12.91 -10.94
C GLU A 36 -13.97 -11.43 -10.82
N SER A 37 -15.22 -11.09 -11.16
CA SER A 37 -15.77 -9.74 -11.04
C SER A 37 -15.84 -9.25 -9.59
N THR A 38 -16.09 -10.15 -8.65
CA THR A 38 -16.14 -9.83 -7.23
C THR A 38 -14.75 -9.65 -6.64
N LEU A 39 -13.79 -10.52 -6.99
CA LEU A 39 -12.39 -10.39 -6.58
C LEU A 39 -11.79 -9.05 -7.05
N ASN A 40 -11.99 -8.70 -8.33
CA ASN A 40 -11.51 -7.43 -8.88
C ASN A 40 -12.07 -6.23 -8.10
N ARG A 41 -13.38 -6.24 -7.82
CA ARG A 41 -14.05 -5.17 -7.06
C ARG A 41 -13.53 -5.08 -5.62
N MET A 42 -13.31 -6.21 -4.95
CA MET A 42 -12.74 -6.25 -3.59
C MET A 42 -11.33 -5.66 -3.54
N LEU A 43 -10.46 -6.03 -4.49
CA LEU A 43 -9.10 -5.50 -4.58
C LEU A 43 -9.07 -4.00 -4.87
N TRP A 44 -9.98 -3.54 -5.74
CA TRP A 44 -10.13 -2.12 -6.05
C TRP A 44 -10.55 -1.32 -4.80
N PHE A 45 -11.56 -1.77 -4.06
CA PHE A 45 -11.93 -1.14 -2.79
C PHE A 45 -10.83 -1.19 -1.74
N SER A 46 -9.99 -2.23 -1.75
CA SER A 46 -8.86 -2.37 -0.84
C SER A 46 -7.71 -1.41 -1.16
N SER A 47 -7.68 -0.86 -2.38
CA SER A 47 -6.64 0.06 -2.83
C SER A 47 -6.64 1.37 -2.04
N PHE A 48 -7.82 1.90 -1.69
CA PHE A 48 -7.91 3.15 -0.93
C PHE A 48 -7.42 3.01 0.53
N PRO A 49 -7.88 2.03 1.33
CA PRO A 49 -7.29 1.76 2.64
C PRO A 49 -5.80 1.48 2.56
N ALA A 50 -5.34 0.74 1.54
CA ALA A 50 -3.92 0.46 1.37
C ALA A 50 -3.09 1.72 1.13
N PHE A 51 -3.57 2.62 0.28
CA PHE A 51 -2.98 3.94 0.08
C PHE A 51 -2.88 4.71 1.41
N LEU A 52 -3.98 4.79 2.17
CA LEU A 52 -4.01 5.53 3.43
C LEU A 52 -3.05 4.95 4.47
N ILE A 53 -3.01 3.63 4.62
CA ILE A 53 -2.09 2.94 5.55
C ILE A 53 -0.64 3.26 5.18
N ALA A 54 -0.27 3.09 3.91
CA ALA A 54 1.08 3.36 3.44
C ALA A 54 1.43 4.86 3.55
N PHE A 55 0.47 5.75 3.30
CA PHE A 55 0.67 7.21 3.42
C PHE A 55 0.94 7.61 4.88
N ILE A 56 0.12 7.10 5.81
CA ILE A 56 0.28 7.34 7.25
C ILE A 56 1.60 6.74 7.75
N ALA A 57 1.98 5.55 7.29
CA ALA A 57 3.27 4.95 7.60
C ALA A 57 4.43 5.83 7.09
N ALA A 58 4.32 6.36 5.86
CA ALA A 58 5.32 7.28 5.29
C ALA A 58 5.43 8.58 6.10
N LEU A 59 4.31 9.07 6.64
CA LEU A 59 4.24 10.21 7.54
C LEU A 59 4.95 9.94 8.87
N PHE A 60 4.62 8.85 9.56
CA PHE A 60 5.29 8.49 10.83
C PHE A 60 6.78 8.23 10.65
N GLN A 61 7.16 7.70 9.49
CA GLN A 61 8.56 7.44 9.16
C GLN A 61 9.31 8.67 8.63
N LYS A 62 8.67 9.85 8.57
CA LYS A 62 9.25 11.13 8.13
C LYS A 62 9.93 11.03 6.77
N THR A 63 9.18 10.59 5.75
CA THR A 63 9.69 10.36 4.39
C THR A 63 9.94 11.68 3.64
N ASN A 64 11.07 12.34 3.90
CA ASN A 64 11.33 13.73 3.48
C ASN A 64 12.21 13.90 2.22
N THR A 65 12.75 12.81 1.65
CA THR A 65 13.61 12.84 0.46
C THR A 65 13.08 11.92 -0.63
N ILE A 66 13.39 12.23 -1.90
CA ILE A 66 12.98 11.40 -3.06
C ILE A 66 13.53 9.98 -2.90
N THR A 67 14.81 9.84 -2.59
CA THR A 67 15.45 8.53 -2.44
C THR A 67 14.78 7.69 -1.36
N LEU A 68 14.39 8.30 -0.23
CA LEU A 68 13.70 7.60 0.84
C LEU A 68 12.27 7.22 0.46
N ALA A 69 11.55 8.10 -0.24
CA ALA A 69 10.20 7.84 -0.73
C ALA A 69 10.17 6.70 -1.75
N VAL A 70 11.05 6.74 -2.75
CA VAL A 70 11.19 5.69 -3.76
C VAL A 70 11.59 4.36 -3.10
N ARG A 71 12.57 4.38 -2.18
CA ARG A 71 12.99 3.18 -1.47
C ARG A 71 11.83 2.52 -0.72
N ARG A 72 11.08 3.30 0.06
CA ARG A 72 9.94 2.79 0.84
C ARG A 72 8.81 2.31 -0.05
N ALA A 73 8.50 3.06 -1.10
CA ALA A 73 7.52 2.65 -2.11
C ALA A 73 7.85 1.28 -2.69
N VAL A 74 9.10 1.09 -3.14
CA VAL A 74 9.52 -0.19 -3.74
C VAL A 74 9.52 -1.32 -2.72
N ILE A 75 10.09 -1.12 -1.52
CA ILE A 75 10.17 -2.17 -0.49
C ILE A 75 8.75 -2.59 -0.06
N TRP A 76 7.88 -1.63 0.30
CA TRP A 76 6.56 -1.95 0.82
C TRP A 76 5.65 -2.57 -0.25
N THR A 77 5.75 -2.11 -1.49
CA THR A 77 5.02 -2.74 -2.59
C THR A 77 5.52 -4.16 -2.86
N ALA A 78 6.84 -4.39 -2.84
CA ALA A 78 7.39 -5.75 -3.02
C ALA A 78 6.93 -6.71 -1.91
N GLU A 79 6.96 -6.26 -0.65
CA GLU A 79 6.46 -7.04 0.48
C GLU A 79 4.96 -7.30 0.38
N LEU A 80 4.18 -6.32 -0.10
CA LEU A 80 2.74 -6.48 -0.32
C LEU A 80 2.44 -7.52 -1.40
N VAL A 81 3.19 -7.48 -2.51
CA VAL A 81 3.09 -8.50 -3.57
C VAL A 81 3.39 -9.88 -3.00
N VAL A 82 4.44 -10.02 -2.19
CA VAL A 82 4.76 -11.30 -1.51
C VAL A 82 3.63 -11.72 -0.58
N GLY A 83 3.13 -10.82 0.27
CA GLY A 83 2.05 -11.11 1.22
C GLY A 83 0.77 -11.58 0.53
N PHE A 84 0.32 -10.86 -0.50
CA PHE A 84 -0.85 -11.24 -1.28
C PHE A 84 -0.62 -12.53 -2.08
N SER A 85 0.58 -12.75 -2.60
CA SER A 85 0.94 -14.01 -3.28
C SER A 85 0.81 -15.21 -2.35
N LEU A 86 1.31 -15.12 -1.12
CA LEU A 86 1.22 -16.20 -0.13
C LEU A 86 -0.23 -16.50 0.24
N VAL A 87 -1.04 -15.47 0.46
CA VAL A 87 -2.48 -15.61 0.73
C VAL A 87 -3.19 -16.25 -0.47
N ALA A 88 -2.93 -15.77 -1.69
CA ALA A 88 -3.54 -16.30 -2.90
C ALA A 88 -3.13 -17.75 -3.19
N LEU A 89 -1.88 -18.14 -2.90
CA LEU A 89 -1.45 -19.54 -2.97
C LEU A 89 -2.25 -20.42 -2.00
N PHE A 90 -2.42 -19.97 -0.75
CA PHE A 90 -3.18 -20.70 0.26
C PHE A 90 -4.65 -20.92 -0.16
N PHE A 91 -5.27 -19.92 -0.78
CA PHE A 91 -6.66 -19.97 -1.25
C PHE A 91 -6.84 -20.45 -2.71
N ARG A 92 -5.77 -20.94 -3.36
CA ARG A 92 -5.79 -21.38 -4.78
C ARG A 92 -6.31 -20.31 -5.77
N ALA A 93 -6.03 -19.04 -5.46
CA ALA A 93 -6.45 -17.87 -6.22
C ALA A 93 -5.27 -17.10 -6.83
N PHE A 94 -4.10 -17.75 -6.99
CA PHE A 94 -2.88 -17.10 -7.49
C PHE A 94 -3.05 -16.54 -8.91
N GLU A 95 -3.50 -17.36 -9.85
CA GLU A 95 -3.76 -16.92 -11.23
C GLU A 95 -4.83 -15.81 -11.30
N PRO A 96 -6.02 -15.97 -10.69
CA PRO A 96 -7.04 -14.91 -10.64
C PRO A 96 -6.54 -13.58 -10.04
N LEU A 97 -5.67 -13.63 -9.02
CA LEU A 97 -5.10 -12.43 -8.39
C LEU A 97 -4.31 -11.61 -9.42
N PHE A 98 -3.39 -12.25 -10.15
CA PHE A 98 -2.51 -11.56 -11.10
C PHE A 98 -3.16 -11.27 -12.45
N ALA A 99 -4.25 -11.96 -12.79
CA ALA A 99 -5.10 -11.61 -13.93
C ALA A 99 -6.00 -10.39 -13.65
N SER A 100 -6.22 -10.06 -12.37
CA SER A 100 -7.15 -9.01 -11.96
C SER A 100 -6.53 -7.59 -12.05
N PRO A 101 -7.15 -6.65 -12.78
CA PRO A 101 -6.73 -5.25 -12.79
C PRO A 101 -6.70 -4.61 -11.39
N GLY A 102 -7.59 -5.04 -10.49
CA GLY A 102 -7.69 -4.56 -9.12
C GLY A 102 -6.44 -4.83 -8.29
N ALA A 103 -5.71 -5.91 -8.56
CA ALA A 103 -4.44 -6.18 -7.88
C ALA A 103 -3.39 -5.12 -8.23
N TYR A 104 -3.29 -4.71 -9.49
CA TYR A 104 -2.36 -3.67 -9.91
C TYR A 104 -2.73 -2.30 -9.35
N TRP A 105 -4.03 -2.00 -9.22
CA TRP A 105 -4.49 -0.80 -8.51
C TRP A 105 -4.09 -0.81 -7.03
N LEU A 106 -4.22 -1.96 -6.37
CA LEU A 106 -3.81 -2.13 -4.97
C LEU A 106 -2.31 -1.94 -4.79
N PHE A 107 -1.49 -2.57 -5.63
CA PHE A 107 -0.04 -2.43 -5.58
C PHE A 107 0.42 -1.01 -5.93
N GLY A 108 -0.20 -0.41 -6.94
CA GLY A 108 0.04 0.97 -7.36
C GLY A 108 -0.32 1.97 -6.26
N ALA A 109 -1.40 1.74 -5.52
CA ALA A 109 -1.80 2.57 -4.38
C ALA A 109 -0.71 2.63 -3.30
N VAL A 110 -0.13 1.48 -2.92
CA VAL A 110 0.97 1.43 -1.94
C VAL A 110 2.26 2.03 -2.49
N LEU A 111 2.53 1.83 -3.79
CA LEU A 111 3.70 2.41 -4.46
C LEU A 111 3.64 3.94 -4.49
N LEU A 112 2.47 4.51 -4.76
CA LEU A 112 2.29 5.95 -4.88
C LEU A 112 2.25 6.67 -3.53
N ALA A 113 1.81 6.02 -2.46
CA ALA A 113 1.57 6.67 -1.18
C ALA A 113 2.79 7.41 -0.59
N PRO A 114 4.01 6.83 -0.52
CA PRO A 114 5.18 7.55 -0.04
C PRO A 114 5.58 8.73 -0.92
N LEU A 115 5.34 8.64 -2.23
CA LEU A 115 5.63 9.72 -3.19
C LEU A 115 4.65 10.88 -2.98
N VAL A 116 3.36 10.57 -2.87
CA VAL A 116 2.31 11.58 -2.62
C VAL A 116 2.56 12.31 -1.30
N TYR A 117 2.95 11.58 -0.24
CA TYR A 117 3.35 12.21 1.03
C TYR A 117 4.50 13.20 0.84
N LEU A 118 5.55 12.82 0.11
CA LEU A 118 6.69 13.70 -0.15
C LEU A 118 6.27 14.99 -0.88
N PHE A 119 5.40 14.88 -1.89
CA PHE A 119 4.90 16.06 -2.61
C PHE A 119 4.03 16.96 -1.74
N ALA A 120 3.15 16.36 -0.91
CA ALA A 120 2.34 17.10 0.05
C ALA A 120 3.20 17.84 1.08
N PHE A 121 4.22 17.17 1.63
CA PHE A 121 5.18 17.74 2.57
C PHE A 121 5.95 18.91 1.95
N ARG A 122 6.50 18.73 0.73
CA ARG A 122 7.22 19.80 0.01
C ARG A 122 6.34 21.01 -0.28
N ARG A 123 5.05 20.82 -0.52
CA ARG A 123 4.10 21.92 -0.74
C ARG A 123 3.88 22.72 0.55
N GLN A 124 3.79 22.05 1.70
CA GLN A 124 3.68 22.70 3.01
C GLN A 124 4.93 23.54 3.33
N ASP A 125 6.14 22.99 3.14
CA ASP A 125 7.40 23.70 3.38
C ASP A 125 7.58 24.95 2.49
N ARG A 126 7.07 24.91 1.25
CA ARG A 126 7.09 26.08 0.35
C ARG A 126 6.09 27.16 0.78
N GLY A 127 4.90 26.76 1.22
CA GLY A 127 3.87 27.68 1.72
C GLY A 127 4.29 28.39 3.02
N THR A 128 5.00 27.70 3.91
CA THR A 128 5.52 28.31 5.15
C THR A 128 6.61 29.34 4.86
N LYS A 129 7.46 29.13 3.85
CA LYS A 129 8.50 30.11 3.47
C LYS A 129 7.94 31.35 2.77
N ALA A 130 6.79 31.24 2.10
CA ALA A 130 6.16 32.36 1.40
C ALA A 130 5.38 33.31 2.33
N GLY A 131 5.06 32.92 3.56
CA GLY A 131 4.32 33.72 4.55
C GLY A 131 5.21 34.45 5.58
N VAL A 132 6.53 34.50 5.38
CA VAL A 132 7.50 35.12 6.31
C VAL A 132 8.06 36.44 5.75
N HIS A 133 7.38 37.04 4.76
CA HIS A 133 7.73 38.33 4.18
C HIS A 133 6.62 39.36 4.40
#